data_AF-A0A1G0RW18-F1
#
_entry.id   AF-A0A1G0RW18-F1
#
_cell.length_a   1.000
_cell.length_b   1.000
_cell.length_c   1.000
_cell.angle_alpha   90.00
_cell.angle_beta   90.00
_cell.angle_gamma   90.00
#
_symmetry.space_group_name_H-M   'P 1'
#
loop_
_entity.id
_entity.type
_entity.pdbx_description
1 polymer ?
#
loop_
_entity_poly.entity_id
_entity_poly.type
_entity_poly.pdbx_seq_one_letter_code
_entity_poly.pdbx_strand_id
1 'polypeptide(L)'
;MSVAFYFKLIDVMKLYQIMIFALLVVLISCGRKEYTEKGILEIKKEIDSLLHNPEAEEHFDWGSADAYSNFRAYFHNSKLIFINEDYHYRKGGEIFNLYYFKDGNMLYYTGRELTYVPKKQSKSLEMMVDPDGNVITYENVANGQKSGLSSEDSKKIIEHARVLEKIISERSSIIRK
;
A
#
# COMPACT_ATOMS: atom_id res chain seq x y z
N MET A 1 26.33 0.79 56.52
CA MET A 1 25.31 0.87 55.43
C MET A 1 25.28 -0.47 54.74
N SER A 2 24.14 -1.17 54.81
CA SER A 2 24.03 -2.62 54.61
C SER A 2 24.01 -3.04 53.14
N VAL A 3 24.77 -4.09 52.80
CA VAL A 3 24.80 -4.79 51.50
C VAL A 3 23.38 -5.17 51.00
N ALA A 4 22.44 -5.38 51.92
CA ALA A 4 21.03 -5.67 51.60
C ALA A 4 20.31 -4.52 50.88
N PHE A 5 20.77 -3.27 51.05
CA PHE A 5 20.18 -2.11 50.37
C PHE A 5 20.56 -2.07 48.89
N TYR A 6 21.78 -2.49 48.55
CA TYR A 6 22.26 -2.56 47.17
C TYR A 6 21.55 -3.66 46.36
N PHE A 7 21.29 -4.82 46.95
CA PHE A 7 20.55 -5.90 46.28
C PHE A 7 19.11 -5.49 45.96
N LYS A 8 18.42 -4.81 46.89
CA LYS A 8 17.07 -4.28 46.64
C LYS A 8 17.02 -3.27 45.49
N LEU A 9 18.03 -2.40 45.36
CA LEU A 9 18.11 -1.41 44.29
C LEU A 9 18.33 -2.05 42.91
N ILE A 10 19.13 -3.12 42.84
CA ILE A 10 19.39 -3.86 41.58
C ILE A 10 18.12 -4.58 41.09
N ASP A 11 17.37 -5.20 42.00
CA ASP A 11 16.12 -5.90 41.64
C ASP A 11 15.03 -4.92 41.17
N VAL A 12 14.95 -3.73 41.79
CA VAL A 12 14.02 -2.66 41.36
C VAL A 12 14.41 -2.14 39.97
N MET A 13 15.70 -1.95 39.67
CA MET A 13 16.15 -1.52 38.34
C MET A 13 15.87 -2.56 37.26
N LYS A 14 16.04 -3.86 37.55
CA LYS A 14 15.69 -4.94 36.62
C LYS A 14 14.19 -5.02 36.36
N LEU A 15 13.37 -4.87 37.41
CA LEU A 15 11.92 -4.85 37.27
C LEU A 15 11.45 -3.66 36.42
N TYR A 16 12.08 -2.50 36.58
CA TYR A 16 11.79 -1.30 35.79
C TYR A 16 12.17 -1.49 34.30
N GLN A 17 13.31 -2.11 34.02
CA GLN A 17 13.71 -2.45 32.64
C GLN A 17 12.75 -3.45 31.98
N ILE A 18 12.29 -4.47 32.71
CA ILE A 18 11.30 -5.44 32.21
C ILE A 18 9.95 -4.76 31.93
N MET A 19 9.51 -3.86 32.82
CA MET A 19 8.28 -3.09 32.63
C MET A 19 8.33 -2.18 31.40
N ILE A 20 9.46 -1.50 31.17
CA ILE A 20 9.66 -0.68 29.96
C ILE A 20 9.66 -1.55 28.71
N PHE A 21 10.34 -2.70 28.74
CA PHE A 21 10.39 -3.61 27.60
C PHE A 21 9.00 -4.21 27.29
N ALA A 22 8.24 -4.58 28.32
CA ALA A 22 6.86 -5.05 28.16
C ALA A 22 5.95 -3.96 27.58
N LEU A 23 6.09 -2.70 28.03
CA LEU A 23 5.34 -1.56 27.47
C LEU A 23 5.66 -1.34 25.98
N LEU A 24 6.93 -1.44 25.60
CA LEU A 24 7.39 -1.36 24.21
C LEU A 24 6.80 -2.49 23.35
N VAL A 25 6.78 -3.73 23.84
CA VAL A 25 6.20 -4.87 23.14
C VAL A 25 4.68 -4.71 22.93
N VAL A 26 3.97 -4.18 23.92
CA VAL A 26 2.52 -3.89 23.82
C VAL A 26 2.24 -2.79 22.79
N LEU A 27 3.05 -1.73 22.78
CA LEU A 27 2.95 -0.64 21.79
C LEU A 27 3.18 -1.14 20.35
N ILE A 28 4.12 -2.07 20.13
CA ILE A 28 4.39 -2.63 18.80
C ILE A 28 3.26 -3.58 18.33
N SER A 29 2.59 -4.26 19.26
CA SER A 29 1.55 -5.26 18.93
C SER A 29 0.20 -4.64 18.51
N CYS A 30 -0.12 -3.42 18.95
CA CYS A 30 -1.41 -2.79 18.67
C CYS A 30 -1.58 -2.36 17.20
N GLY A 31 -0.50 -2.10 16.47
CA GLY A 31 -0.58 -1.59 15.08
C GLY A 31 -0.79 -2.63 13.99
N ARG A 32 -0.46 -3.92 14.22
CA ARG A 32 -0.40 -4.92 13.13
C ARG A 32 -1.67 -5.77 12.96
N LYS A 33 -2.62 -5.72 13.89
CA LYS A 33 -3.86 -6.54 13.82
C LYS A 33 -4.77 -6.17 12.65
N GLU A 34 -4.72 -4.91 12.22
CA GLU A 34 -5.52 -4.40 11.12
C GLU A 34 -5.01 -4.88 9.75
N TYR A 35 -3.71 -5.07 9.59
CA TYR A 35 -3.09 -5.42 8.30
C TYR A 35 -3.03 -6.93 8.04
N THR A 36 -4.12 -7.63 8.38
CA THR A 36 -4.34 -9.03 7.99
C THR A 36 -5.10 -9.07 6.66
N GLU A 37 -5.14 -10.20 5.97
CA GLU A 37 -5.94 -10.37 4.73
C GLU A 37 -7.38 -9.89 4.92
N LYS A 38 -8.03 -10.28 6.03
CA LYS A 38 -9.39 -9.86 6.35
C LYS A 38 -9.49 -8.35 6.58
N GLY A 39 -8.57 -7.76 7.34
CA GLY A 39 -8.59 -6.33 7.62
C GLY A 39 -8.30 -5.47 6.39
N ILE A 40 -7.39 -5.90 5.50
CA ILE A 40 -7.15 -5.25 4.21
C ILE A 40 -8.41 -5.30 3.34
N LEU A 41 -9.14 -6.42 3.31
CA LEU A 41 -10.41 -6.51 2.59
C LEU A 41 -11.50 -5.60 3.18
N GLU A 42 -11.52 -5.41 4.50
CA GLU A 42 -12.41 -4.45 5.17
C GLU A 42 -12.05 -3.01 4.78
N ILE A 43 -10.77 -2.65 4.81
CA ILE A 43 -10.27 -1.34 4.34
C ILE A 43 -10.62 -1.12 2.87
N LYS A 44 -10.43 -2.12 2.01
CA LYS A 44 -10.79 -2.02 0.60
C LYS A 44 -12.28 -1.68 0.43
N LYS A 45 -13.16 -2.39 1.14
CA LYS A 45 -14.61 -2.14 1.10
C LYS A 45 -14.98 -0.75 1.61
N GLU A 46 -14.32 -0.29 2.66
CA GLU A 46 -14.48 1.08 3.16
C GLU A 46 -14.10 2.09 2.08
N ILE A 47 -12.92 1.94 1.47
CA ILE A 47 -12.46 2.81 0.37
C ILE A 47 -13.45 2.77 -0.81
N ASP A 48 -13.87 1.58 -1.26
CA ASP A 48 -14.84 1.42 -2.34
C ASP A 48 -16.13 2.21 -2.06
N SER A 49 -16.60 2.22 -0.80
CA SER A 49 -17.79 2.99 -0.41
C SER A 49 -17.58 4.51 -0.45
N LEU A 50 -16.34 4.97 -0.23
CA LEU A 50 -15.96 6.39 -0.26
C LEU A 50 -15.80 6.91 -1.70
N LEU A 51 -15.42 6.06 -2.66
CA LEU A 51 -15.21 6.43 -4.06
C LEU A 51 -16.48 6.94 -4.78
N HIS A 52 -17.66 6.78 -4.18
CA HIS A 52 -18.92 7.30 -4.71
C HIS A 52 -19.13 8.81 -4.46
N ASN A 53 -18.16 9.52 -3.86
CA ASN A 53 -18.27 10.94 -3.54
C ASN A 53 -17.18 11.78 -4.25
N PRO A 54 -17.52 12.54 -5.32
CA PRO A 54 -16.56 13.14 -6.25
C PRO A 54 -15.82 14.39 -5.73
N GLU A 55 -16.10 14.86 -4.50
CA GLU A 55 -15.60 16.16 -4.01
C GLU A 55 -14.11 16.19 -3.62
N ALA A 56 -13.41 15.05 -3.64
CA ALA A 56 -12.02 14.93 -3.19
C ALA A 56 -11.10 14.16 -4.17
N GLU A 57 -11.30 14.40 -5.47
CA GLU A 57 -10.47 13.85 -6.56
C GLU A 57 -9.41 14.87 -7.02
N GLU A 58 -8.16 14.43 -7.17
CA GLU A 58 -7.11 15.17 -7.88
C GLU A 58 -6.69 14.37 -9.14
N HIS A 59 -6.68 15.02 -10.30
CA HIS A 59 -6.30 14.40 -11.58
C HIS A 59 -4.90 14.83 -12.01
N PHE A 60 -4.10 13.86 -12.46
CA PHE A 60 -2.74 14.09 -12.94
C PHE A 60 -2.58 13.57 -14.37
N ASP A 61 -2.48 14.50 -15.32
CA ASP A 61 -2.03 14.20 -16.67
C ASP A 61 -0.51 14.03 -16.67
N TRP A 62 -0.02 12.87 -17.15
CA TRP A 62 1.40 12.51 -17.24
C TRP A 62 2.15 12.70 -15.92
N GLY A 63 1.86 11.81 -14.96
CA GLY A 63 2.30 11.87 -13.56
C GLY A 63 3.75 12.29 -13.34
N SER A 64 4.66 11.76 -14.16
CA SER A 64 6.03 12.26 -14.36
C SER A 64 6.69 11.48 -15.50
N ALA A 65 7.89 11.91 -15.90
CA ALA A 65 8.77 11.09 -16.73
C ALA A 65 9.22 9.79 -16.04
N ASP A 66 8.95 9.61 -14.74
CA ASP A 66 9.27 8.37 -14.03
C ASP A 66 8.07 7.41 -14.03
N ALA A 67 6.84 7.93 -13.99
CA ALA A 67 5.62 7.12 -13.98
C ALA A 67 5.14 6.72 -15.40
N TYR A 68 5.35 7.57 -16.41
CA TYR A 68 4.86 7.39 -17.79
C TYR A 68 3.37 6.99 -17.88
N SER A 69 2.54 7.53 -16.98
CA SER A 69 1.11 7.17 -16.87
C SER A 69 0.23 8.38 -16.58
N ASN A 70 -1.05 8.26 -16.91
CA ASN A 70 -2.09 9.17 -16.43
C ASN A 70 -2.78 8.52 -15.24
N PHE A 71 -3.06 9.29 -14.20
CA PHE A 71 -3.74 8.73 -13.04
C PHE A 71 -4.58 9.77 -12.29
N ARG A 72 -5.56 9.26 -11.56
CA ARG A 72 -6.41 10.02 -10.63
C ARG A 72 -6.14 9.55 -9.22
N ALA A 73 -5.93 10.49 -8.33
CA ALA A 73 -5.78 10.26 -6.90
C ALA A 73 -7.05 10.68 -6.18
N TYR A 74 -7.45 9.90 -5.19
CA TYR A 74 -8.65 10.13 -4.38
C TYR A 74 -8.25 10.25 -2.92
N PHE A 75 -8.84 11.25 -2.25
CA PHE A 75 -8.51 11.57 -0.88
C PHE A 75 -9.73 11.49 0.03
N HIS A 76 -9.49 11.12 1.28
CA HIS A 76 -10.48 11.24 2.34
C HIS A 76 -9.82 11.83 3.58
N ASN A 77 -10.41 12.89 4.15
CA ASN A 77 -9.83 13.64 5.27
C ASN A 77 -8.37 14.05 5.02
N SER A 78 -8.08 14.55 3.81
CA SER A 78 -6.74 14.93 3.35
C SER A 78 -5.71 13.79 3.25
N LYS A 79 -6.11 12.53 3.44
CA LYS A 79 -5.24 11.35 3.25
C LYS A 79 -5.52 10.69 1.90
N LEU A 80 -4.47 10.29 1.18
CA LEU A 80 -4.58 9.47 -0.03
C LEU A 80 -5.18 8.11 0.33
N ILE A 81 -6.25 7.73 -0.38
CA ILE A 81 -6.92 6.44 -0.18
C ILE A 81 -6.89 5.55 -1.42
N PHE A 82 -6.80 6.14 -2.62
CA PHE A 82 -6.91 5.37 -3.84
C PHE A 82 -6.24 6.08 -5.02
N ILE A 83 -5.62 5.30 -5.91
CA ILE A 83 -5.14 5.75 -7.22
C ILE A 83 -5.75 4.87 -8.29
N ASN A 84 -6.36 5.49 -9.29
CA ASN A 84 -6.78 4.87 -10.54
C ASN A 84 -5.83 5.31 -11.64
N GLU A 85 -4.98 4.40 -12.09
CA GLU A 85 -3.99 4.62 -13.12
C GLU A 85 -4.39 3.94 -14.42
N ASP A 86 -4.28 4.71 -15.50
CA ASP A 86 -4.42 4.25 -16.86
C ASP A 86 -3.07 4.36 -17.57
N TYR A 87 -2.49 3.20 -17.86
CA TYR A 87 -1.15 3.08 -18.42
C TYR A 87 -1.21 2.76 -19.93
N HIS A 88 -0.99 3.80 -20.74
CA HIS A 88 -0.99 3.71 -22.19
C HIS A 88 0.44 3.70 -22.75
N TYR A 89 1.08 2.53 -22.84
CA TYR A 89 2.40 2.43 -23.46
C TYR A 89 2.32 1.86 -24.87
N ARG A 90 2.32 2.73 -25.90
CA ARG A 90 2.72 2.59 -27.34
C ARG A 90 2.63 1.21 -28.05
N LYS A 91 1.94 0.24 -27.48
CA LYS A 91 1.63 -1.10 -27.93
C LYS A 91 0.11 -1.18 -27.99
N GLY A 92 -0.45 -1.98 -28.89
CA GLY A 92 -1.89 -2.14 -29.01
C GLY A 92 -2.46 -2.89 -27.81
N GLY A 93 -2.57 -2.23 -26.65
CA GLY A 93 -3.07 -2.78 -25.41
C GLY A 93 -3.39 -1.69 -24.38
N GLU A 94 -4.21 -2.06 -23.40
CA GLU A 94 -4.71 -1.20 -22.32
C GLU A 94 -4.29 -1.81 -20.98
N ILE A 95 -3.77 -0.98 -20.08
CA ILE A 95 -3.40 -1.39 -18.72
C ILE A 95 -4.13 -0.50 -17.72
N PHE A 96 -4.88 -1.12 -16.82
CA PHE A 96 -5.63 -0.45 -15.77
C PHE A 96 -5.14 -0.94 -14.42
N ASN A 97 -4.63 -0.02 -13.61
CA ASN A 97 -4.05 -0.31 -12.31
C ASN A 97 -4.78 0.48 -11.23
N LEU A 98 -5.20 -0.22 -10.19
CA LEU A 98 -5.89 0.33 -9.04
C LEU A 98 -5.05 0.08 -7.79
N TYR A 99 -4.75 1.13 -7.04
CA TYR A 99 -3.93 1.08 -5.84
C TYR A 99 -4.73 1.62 -4.67
N TYR A 100 -4.79 0.87 -3.57
CA TYR A 100 -5.51 1.26 -2.36
C TYR A 100 -4.51 1.54 -1.25
N PHE A 101 -4.68 2.68 -0.60
CA PHE A 101 -3.74 3.19 0.38
C PHE A 101 -4.38 3.36 1.75
N LYS A 102 -3.59 3.14 2.78
CA LYS A 102 -3.89 3.56 4.15
C LYS A 102 -2.60 3.93 4.87
N ASP A 103 -2.66 5.05 5.58
CA ASP A 103 -1.54 5.58 6.37
C ASP A 103 -0.22 5.66 5.58
N GLY A 104 -0.32 6.07 4.30
CA GLY A 104 0.82 6.25 3.41
C GLY A 104 1.37 4.95 2.76
N ASN A 105 0.77 3.80 3.07
CA ASN A 105 1.20 2.51 2.51
C ASN A 105 0.15 1.97 1.54
N MET A 106 0.60 1.45 0.40
CA MET A 106 -0.25 0.65 -0.46
C MET A 106 -0.52 -0.68 0.24
N LEU A 107 -1.77 -1.11 0.28
CA LEU A 107 -2.20 -2.36 0.95
C LEU A 107 -2.83 -3.36 0.00
N TYR A 108 -3.43 -2.85 -1.08
CA TYR A 108 -4.14 -3.66 -2.04
C TYR A 108 -3.94 -3.09 -3.45
N TYR A 109 -3.76 -3.99 -4.40
CA TYR A 109 -3.53 -3.68 -5.80
C TYR A 109 -4.40 -4.57 -6.70
N THR A 110 -4.98 -3.96 -7.73
CA THR A 110 -5.60 -4.68 -8.85
C THR A 110 -5.03 -4.14 -10.15
N GLY A 111 -4.39 -5.01 -10.93
CA GLY A 111 -3.93 -4.71 -12.28
C GLY A 111 -4.68 -5.52 -13.32
N ARG A 112 -5.01 -4.92 -14.46
CA ARG A 112 -5.56 -5.60 -15.63
C ARG A 112 -4.81 -5.15 -16.86
N GLU A 113 -4.35 -6.09 -17.65
CA GLU A 113 -3.68 -5.84 -18.94
C GLU A 113 -4.47 -6.56 -20.03
N LEU A 114 -4.83 -5.82 -21.08
CA LEU A 114 -5.40 -6.35 -22.31
C LEU A 114 -4.46 -6.00 -23.45
N THR A 115 -3.81 -7.00 -24.04
CA THR A 115 -2.99 -6.82 -25.25
C THR A 115 -3.76 -7.36 -26.46
N TYR A 116 -3.80 -6.63 -27.57
CA TYR A 116 -4.53 -7.02 -28.79
C TYR A 116 -3.61 -7.60 -29.88
N VAL A 117 -2.34 -7.19 -29.95
CA VAL A 117 -1.39 -7.56 -31.01
C VAL A 117 -0.14 -8.22 -30.42
N PRO A 118 0.34 -9.37 -30.94
CA PRO A 118 -0.14 -10.11 -32.12
C PRO A 118 -1.35 -11.03 -31.88
N LYS A 119 -1.70 -11.29 -30.61
CA LYS A 119 -2.90 -12.04 -30.22
C LYS A 119 -3.52 -11.38 -29.01
N LYS A 120 -4.84 -11.51 -28.87
CA LYS A 120 -5.55 -11.09 -27.66
C LYS A 120 -5.01 -11.85 -26.45
N GLN A 121 -4.47 -11.12 -25.48
CA GLN A 121 -4.06 -11.65 -24.19
C GLN A 121 -4.73 -10.83 -23.10
N SER A 122 -5.18 -11.50 -22.05
CA SER A 122 -5.66 -10.86 -20.83
C SER A 122 -4.82 -11.30 -19.64
N LYS A 123 -4.42 -10.35 -18.82
CA LYS A 123 -3.87 -10.63 -17.49
C LYS A 123 -4.62 -9.86 -16.44
N SER A 124 -4.83 -10.47 -15.30
CA SER A 124 -5.33 -9.81 -14.10
C SER A 124 -4.51 -10.24 -12.91
N LEU A 125 -4.16 -9.28 -12.06
CA LEU A 125 -3.46 -9.50 -10.83
C LEU A 125 -4.21 -8.80 -9.70
N GLU A 126 -4.57 -9.53 -8.66
CA GLU A 126 -4.93 -8.99 -7.36
C GLU A 126 -3.82 -9.31 -6.37
N MET A 127 -3.43 -8.34 -5.55
CA MET A 127 -2.33 -8.49 -4.60
C MET A 127 -2.63 -7.72 -3.32
N MET A 128 -2.38 -8.36 -2.17
CA MET A 128 -2.43 -7.71 -0.85
C MET A 128 -1.03 -7.68 -0.26
N VAL A 129 -0.69 -6.55 0.35
CA VAL A 129 0.62 -6.34 0.97
C VAL A 129 0.44 -5.77 2.38
N ASP A 130 1.37 -6.12 3.27
CA ASP A 130 1.46 -5.45 4.57
C ASP A 130 2.08 -4.05 4.43
N PRO A 131 2.05 -3.20 5.47
CA PRO A 131 2.67 -1.87 5.44
C PRO A 131 4.18 -1.87 5.17
N ASP A 132 4.86 -3.00 5.41
CA ASP A 132 6.29 -3.14 5.13
C ASP A 132 6.56 -3.50 3.64
N GLY A 133 5.50 -3.74 2.86
CA GLY A 133 5.56 -4.11 1.45
C GLY A 133 5.77 -5.61 1.22
N ASN A 134 5.55 -6.47 2.22
CA ASN A 134 5.57 -7.91 2.01
C ASN A 134 4.23 -8.38 1.44
N VAL A 135 4.27 -9.24 0.42
CA VAL A 135 3.07 -9.83 -0.18
C VAL A 135 2.45 -10.83 0.80
N ILE A 136 1.20 -10.59 1.18
CA ILE A 136 0.39 -11.47 2.02
C ILE A 136 -0.26 -12.55 1.16
N THR A 137 -0.95 -12.12 0.10
CA THR A 137 -1.64 -13.00 -0.85
C THR A 137 -1.71 -12.34 -2.22
N TYR A 138 -1.88 -13.17 -3.25
CA TYR A 138 -2.09 -12.70 -4.61
C TYR A 138 -2.88 -13.73 -5.42
N GLU A 139 -3.55 -13.24 -6.46
CA GLU A 139 -4.14 -14.05 -7.51
C GLU A 139 -3.71 -13.47 -8.87
N ASN A 140 -2.86 -14.20 -9.58
CA ASN A 140 -2.37 -13.83 -10.90
C ASN A 140 -2.97 -14.76 -11.96
N VAL A 141 -3.77 -14.22 -12.87
CA VAL A 141 -4.45 -14.97 -13.92
C VAL A 141 -4.05 -14.42 -15.28
N ALA A 142 -3.50 -15.28 -16.14
CA ALA A 142 -3.16 -14.96 -17.52
C ALA A 142 -3.95 -15.87 -18.46
N ASN A 143 -4.74 -15.28 -19.37
CA ASN A 143 -5.58 -16.00 -20.33
C ASN A 143 -6.46 -17.08 -19.67
N GLY A 144 -7.02 -16.78 -18.50
CA GLY A 144 -7.87 -17.69 -17.71
C GLY A 144 -7.12 -18.74 -16.91
N GLN A 145 -5.78 -18.76 -16.94
CA GLN A 145 -4.96 -19.71 -16.17
C GLN A 145 -4.27 -19.02 -15.01
N LYS A 146 -4.34 -19.64 -13.82
CA LYS A 146 -3.58 -19.18 -12.66
C LYS A 146 -2.08 -19.38 -12.89
N SER A 147 -1.30 -18.37 -12.54
CA SER A 147 0.15 -18.39 -12.65
C SER A 147 0.78 -17.83 -11.37
N GLY A 148 2.07 -18.08 -11.18
CA GLY A 148 2.80 -17.49 -10.05
C GLY A 148 3.03 -15.98 -10.25
N LEU A 149 3.25 -15.28 -9.14
CA LEU A 149 3.77 -13.92 -9.14
C LEU A 149 5.22 -13.98 -8.66
N SER A 150 6.15 -13.47 -9.47
CA SER A 150 7.55 -13.41 -9.06
C SER A 150 7.77 -12.32 -8.01
N SER A 151 8.77 -12.50 -7.14
CA SER A 151 9.12 -11.48 -6.14
C SER A 151 9.68 -10.20 -6.77
N GLU A 152 10.20 -10.27 -8.00
CA GLU A 152 10.64 -9.11 -8.75
C GLU A 152 9.44 -8.30 -9.27
N ASP A 153 8.42 -8.98 -9.80
CA ASP A 153 7.22 -8.32 -10.31
C ASP A 153 6.42 -7.64 -9.20
N SER A 154 6.25 -8.31 -8.05
CA SER A 154 5.58 -7.70 -6.89
C SER A 154 6.33 -6.47 -6.39
N LYS A 155 7.66 -6.54 -6.30
CA LYS A 155 8.50 -5.39 -5.92
C LYS A 155 8.36 -4.23 -6.90
N LYS A 156 8.30 -4.48 -8.20
CA LYS A 156 8.08 -3.43 -9.20
C LYS A 156 6.74 -2.73 -9.01
N ILE A 157 5.67 -3.48 -8.71
CA ILE A 157 4.34 -2.91 -8.44
C ILE A 157 4.35 -2.05 -7.18
N ILE A 158 4.96 -2.54 -6.10
CA ILE A 158 5.07 -1.80 -4.83
C ILE A 158 5.89 -0.53 -5.01
N GLU A 159 7.01 -0.62 -5.72
CA GLU A 159 7.88 0.54 -5.96
C GLU A 159 7.20 1.58 -6.84
N HIS A 160 6.50 1.14 -7.89
CA HIS A 160 5.71 2.03 -8.72
C HIS A 160 4.63 2.77 -7.92
N ALA A 161 3.92 2.06 -7.02
CA ALA A 161 2.94 2.69 -6.14
C ALA A 161 3.54 3.79 -5.26
N ARG A 162 4.79 3.61 -4.78
CA ARG A 162 5.52 4.65 -4.02
C ARG A 162 5.90 5.85 -4.89
N VAL A 163 6.30 5.62 -6.14
CA VAL A 163 6.58 6.71 -7.09
C VAL A 163 5.32 7.56 -7.30
N LEU A 164 4.16 6.91 -7.51
CA LEU A 164 2.89 7.62 -7.68
C LEU A 164 2.51 8.41 -6.41
N GLU A 165 2.59 7.78 -5.23
CA GLU A 165 2.32 8.46 -3.94
C GLU A 165 3.22 9.69 -3.74
N LYS A 166 4.51 9.56 -4.04
CA LYS A 166 5.47 10.67 -3.93
C LYS A 166 5.10 11.84 -4.84
N ILE A 167 4.77 11.56 -6.10
CA ILE A 167 4.34 12.59 -7.08
C ILE A 167 3.13 13.35 -6.53
N ILE A 168 2.16 12.62 -5.99
CA ILE A 168 0.95 13.19 -5.40
C ILE A 168 1.31 14.08 -4.20
N SER A 169 2.04 13.53 -3.23
CA SER A 169 2.44 14.23 -2.00
C SER A 169 3.21 15.51 -2.28
N GLU A 170 4.14 15.50 -3.24
CA GLU A 170 4.88 16.69 -3.66
C GLU A 170 3.97 17.74 -4.30
N ARG A 171 3.09 17.36 -5.23
CA ARG A 171 2.22 18.29 -5.96
C ARG A 171 1.08 18.85 -5.10
N SER A 172 0.42 18.04 -4.29
CA SER A 172 -0.65 18.51 -3.41
C SER A 172 -0.12 19.49 -2.35
N SER A 173 1.15 19.35 -1.92
CA SER A 173 1.80 20.30 -1.00
C SER A 173 2.05 21.70 -1.62
N ILE A 174 2.12 21.77 -2.95
CA ILE A 174 2.29 23.02 -3.71
C ILE A 174 0.93 23.68 -3.93
N ILE A 175 -0.11 22.90 -4.24
CA ILE A 175 -1.46 23.39 -4.56
C ILE A 175 -2.20 23.88 -3.30
N ARG A 176 -1.90 23.30 -2.13
CA ARG A 176 -2.55 23.64 -0.84
C ARG A 176 -1.84 24.76 -0.06
N LYS A 177 -0.91 25.50 -0.68
CA LYS A 177 -0.29 26.72 -0.14
C LYS A 177 -0.94 27.96 -0.75
#